data_AF-A0A151EZN0-F1
#
_entry.id   AF-A0A151EZN0-F1
#
_cell.length_a   1.000
_cell.length_b   1.000
_cell.length_c   1.000
_cell.angle_alpha   90.00
_cell.angle_beta   90.00
_cell.angle_gamma   90.00
#
_symmetry.space_group_name_H-M   'P 1'
#
loop_
_entity.id
_entity.type
_entity.pdbx_description
1 polymer ?
#
loop_
_entity_poly.entity_id
_entity_poly.type
_entity_poly.pdbx_seq_one_letter_code
_entity_poly.pdbx_strand_id
1 'polypeptide(L)'
;MNDKEINLTFKELETIYRNLKQSMQRHGDYSKAGDFYYREIECRKKAMREKRFSLNWFKSFGHSLLKYTCGYGEHPVRTALSSLFTILAFALLYGTFECLQYPMENPTIFQKIESTIYFSFVTFTTLGLGDIRPLTRLGRALICCEAVIGAFLIALFVVVFARKMMR
;
A
#
# COMPACT_ATOMS: atom_id res chain seq x y z
N MET A 1 7.40 41.42 -24.83
CA MET A 1 8.22 40.68 -23.84
C MET A 1 7.48 39.39 -23.55
N ASN A 2 8.13 38.25 -23.79
CA ASN A 2 7.56 36.89 -23.67
C ASN A 2 6.74 36.69 -22.38
N ASP A 3 5.44 36.43 -22.53
CA ASP A 3 4.62 35.79 -21.50
C ASP A 3 5.15 34.36 -21.30
N LYS A 4 6.10 34.21 -20.38
CA LYS A 4 6.39 32.89 -19.80
C LYS A 4 5.12 32.48 -19.07
N GLU A 5 4.39 31.50 -19.59
CA GLU A 5 3.33 30.82 -18.86
C GLU A 5 3.92 30.26 -17.56
N ILE A 6 3.74 31.01 -16.47
CA ILE A 6 4.17 30.57 -15.15
C ILE A 6 3.16 29.51 -14.72
N ASN A 7 3.52 28.24 -14.87
CA ASN A 7 2.77 27.11 -14.31
C ASN A 7 2.88 27.13 -12.78
N LEU A 8 2.12 28.03 -12.14
CA LEU A 8 2.04 28.16 -10.69
C LEU A 8 1.17 27.03 -10.12
N THR A 9 1.69 26.37 -9.10
CA THR A 9 0.93 25.35 -8.36
C THR A 9 -0.24 26.00 -7.61
N PHE A 10 -1.37 25.29 -7.42
CA PHE A 10 -2.53 25.85 -6.69
C PHE A 10 -2.19 26.36 -5.27
N LYS A 11 -1.16 25.80 -4.63
CA LYS A 11 -0.65 26.20 -3.32
C LYS A 11 0.13 27.53 -3.35
N GLU A 12 0.83 27.78 -4.44
CA GLU A 12 1.56 29.04 -4.67
C GLU A 12 0.57 30.16 -4.99
N LEU A 13 -0.43 29.88 -5.84
CA LEU A 13 -1.55 30.78 -6.10
C LEU A 13 -2.32 31.16 -4.83
N GLU A 14 -2.61 30.20 -3.94
CA GLU A 14 -3.21 30.48 -2.64
C GLU A 14 -2.38 31.49 -1.83
N THR A 15 -1.05 31.33 -1.82
CA THR A 15 -0.15 32.20 -1.07
C THR A 15 -0.11 33.62 -1.66
N ILE A 16 -0.11 33.74 -2.99
CA ILE A 16 -0.14 35.02 -3.70
C ILE A 16 -1.46 35.77 -3.40
N TYR A 17 -2.61 35.11 -3.52
CA TYR A 17 -3.91 35.72 -3.25
C TYR A 17 -4.05 36.15 -1.78
N ARG A 18 -3.52 35.36 -0.84
CA ARG A 18 -3.48 35.72 0.58
C ARG A 18 -2.64 36.98 0.83
N ASN A 19 -1.49 37.12 0.18
CA ASN A 19 -0.62 38.29 0.32
C ASN A 19 -1.27 39.55 -0.31
N LEU A 20 -1.90 39.42 -1.48
CA LEU A 20 -2.62 40.51 -2.13
C LEU A 20 -3.80 41.00 -1.28
N LYS A 21 -4.57 40.08 -0.70
CA LYS A 21 -5.63 40.40 0.26
C LYS A 21 -5.09 41.20 1.44
N GLN A 22 -3.99 40.77 2.08
CA GLN A 22 -3.39 41.47 3.22
C GLN A 22 -2.88 42.86 2.84
N SER A 23 -2.32 43.03 1.63
CA SER A 23 -1.88 44.34 1.13
C SER A 23 -3.05 45.30 0.91
N MET A 24 -4.16 44.82 0.33
CA MET A 24 -5.35 45.65 0.08
C MET A 24 -6.06 46.05 1.39
N GLN A 25 -6.09 45.15 2.38
CA GLN A 25 -6.59 45.47 3.72
C GLN A 25 -5.76 46.56 4.41
N ARG A 26 -4.43 46.56 4.23
CA ARG A 26 -3.55 47.63 4.77
C ARG A 26 -3.80 48.99 4.14
N HIS A 27 -4.24 49.03 2.88
CA HIS A 27 -4.58 50.27 2.17
C HIS A 27 -6.04 50.71 2.37
N GLY A 28 -6.84 49.98 3.16
CA GLY A 28 -8.24 50.31 3.46
C GLY A 28 -9.24 50.00 2.33
N ASP A 29 -8.79 49.37 1.24
CA ASP A 29 -9.67 48.96 0.14
C ASP A 29 -10.28 47.57 0.42
N TYR A 30 -11.33 47.57 1.27
CA TYR A 30 -12.03 46.36 1.69
C TYR A 30 -12.80 45.68 0.56
N SER A 31 -13.23 46.43 -0.46
CA SER A 31 -14.01 45.89 -1.58
C SER A 31 -13.16 44.97 -2.44
N LYS A 32 -11.98 45.45 -2.87
CA LYS A 32 -11.03 44.62 -3.65
C LYS A 32 -10.43 43.47 -2.83
N ALA A 33 -10.31 43.63 -1.51
CA ALA A 33 -9.87 42.55 -0.64
C ALA A 33 -10.86 41.34 -0.65
N GLY A 34 -12.15 41.61 -0.87
CA GLY A 34 -13.17 40.57 -1.02
C GLY A 34 -12.96 39.70 -2.27
N ASP A 35 -12.62 40.31 -3.40
CA ASP A 35 -12.37 39.60 -4.66
C ASP A 35 -11.18 38.63 -4.55
N PHE A 36 -10.09 39.07 -3.91
CA PHE A 36 -8.92 38.23 -3.69
C PHE A 36 -9.16 37.11 -2.68
N TYR A 37 -10.02 37.35 -1.69
CA TYR A 37 -10.45 36.29 -0.76
C TYR A 37 -11.23 35.18 -1.47
N TYR A 38 -12.11 35.53 -2.41
CA TYR A 38 -12.86 34.54 -3.18
C TYR A 38 -11.93 33.65 -4.02
N ARG A 39 -10.92 34.25 -4.66
CA ARG A 39 -9.89 33.53 -5.44
C ARG A 39 -8.99 32.64 -4.58
N GLU A 40 -8.66 33.07 -3.35
CA GLU A 40 -7.94 32.24 -2.35
C GLU A 40 -8.73 30.95 -2.05
N ILE A 41 -10.03 31.08 -1.78
CA ILE A 41 -10.90 29.93 -1.47
C ILE A 41 -10.98 28.96 -2.66
N GLU A 42 -11.09 29.47 -3.88
CA GLU A 42 -11.16 28.62 -5.07
C GLU A 42 -9.87 27.82 -5.28
N CYS A 43 -8.70 28.46 -5.12
CA CYS A 43 -7.40 27.79 -5.20
C CYS A 43 -7.25 26.71 -4.12
N ARG A 44 -7.67 27.02 -2.88
CA ARG A 44 -7.68 26.05 -1.77
C ARG A 44 -8.56 24.84 -2.09
N LYS A 45 -9.76 25.04 -2.66
CA LYS A 45 -10.66 23.95 -3.07
C LYS A 45 -10.02 23.06 -4.13
N LYS A 46 -9.35 23.64 -5.14
CA LYS A 46 -8.66 22.90 -6.20
C LYS A 46 -7.43 22.13 -5.68
N ALA A 47 -6.59 22.76 -4.85
CA ALA A 47 -5.45 22.11 -4.20
C ALA A 47 -5.88 20.94 -3.29
N MET A 48 -6.98 21.10 -2.57
CA MET A 48 -7.54 20.04 -1.72
C MET A 48 -8.15 18.90 -2.54
N ARG A 49 -8.76 19.17 -3.70
CA ARG A 49 -9.32 18.14 -4.59
C ARG A 49 -8.22 17.26 -5.21
N GLU A 50 -7.10 17.87 -5.60
CA GLU A 50 -5.93 17.18 -6.13
C GLU A 50 -5.29 16.26 -5.06
N LYS A 51 -5.08 16.77 -3.84
CA LYS A 51 -4.60 15.95 -2.71
C LYS A 51 -5.61 14.89 -2.27
N ARG A 52 -6.91 15.18 -2.27
CA ARG A 52 -7.98 14.27 -1.83
C ARG A 52 -8.18 13.11 -2.81
N PHE A 53 -7.99 13.33 -4.11
CA PHE A 53 -8.10 12.27 -5.12
C PHE A 53 -6.92 11.29 -5.06
N SER A 54 -5.69 11.78 -4.87
CA SER A 54 -4.49 10.94 -4.76
C SER A 54 -4.39 10.20 -3.41
N LEU A 55 -4.71 10.85 -2.27
CA LEU A 55 -4.62 10.19 -0.96
C LEU A 55 -5.79 9.25 -0.66
N ASN A 56 -7.01 9.51 -1.15
CA ASN A 56 -8.16 8.67 -0.78
C ASN A 56 -8.14 7.32 -1.48
N TRP A 57 -7.58 7.19 -2.68
CA TRP A 57 -7.52 5.91 -3.38
C TRP A 57 -6.54 4.95 -2.68
N PHE A 58 -5.33 5.41 -2.33
CA PHE A 58 -4.37 4.63 -1.55
C PHE A 58 -4.82 4.40 -0.09
N LYS A 59 -5.46 5.38 0.57
CA LYS A 59 -5.99 5.19 1.92
C LYS A 59 -7.22 4.28 1.95
N SER A 60 -8.08 4.29 0.94
CA SER A 60 -9.28 3.45 0.88
C SER A 60 -8.93 1.99 0.57
N PHE A 61 -7.97 1.75 -0.34
CA PHE A 61 -7.40 0.42 -0.54
C PHE A 61 -6.71 -0.08 0.73
N GLY A 62 -5.92 0.79 1.38
CA GLY A 62 -5.32 0.51 2.69
C GLY A 62 -6.37 0.19 3.76
N HIS A 63 -7.44 0.98 3.90
CA HIS A 63 -8.48 0.80 4.91
C HIS A 63 -9.27 -0.50 4.72
N SER A 64 -9.60 -0.87 3.47
CA SER A 64 -10.30 -2.14 3.18
C SER A 64 -9.39 -3.36 3.39
N LEU A 65 -8.11 -3.26 3.02
CA LEU A 65 -7.12 -4.31 3.25
C LEU A 65 -6.81 -4.48 4.74
N LEU A 66 -6.64 -3.39 5.49
CA LEU A 66 -6.44 -3.38 6.95
C LEU A 66 -7.67 -3.90 7.72
N LYS A 67 -8.88 -3.63 7.23
CA LYS A 67 -10.11 -4.13 7.86
C LYS A 67 -10.23 -5.66 7.72
N TYR A 68 -9.81 -6.21 6.58
CA TYR A 68 -9.89 -7.65 6.31
C TYR A 68 -8.70 -8.44 6.89
N THR A 69 -7.49 -7.90 6.86
CA THR A 69 -6.29 -8.57 7.39
C THR A 69 -6.06 -8.37 8.88
N CYS A 70 -6.49 -7.24 9.43
CA CYS A 70 -6.01 -6.78 10.73
C CYS A 70 -7.08 -6.65 11.80
N GLY A 71 -8.39 -6.66 11.49
CA GLY A 71 -9.46 -6.63 12.51
C GLY A 71 -9.16 -5.64 13.65
N TYR A 72 -8.74 -4.41 13.32
CA TYR A 72 -8.37 -3.35 14.25
C TYR A 72 -7.13 -3.54 15.16
N GLY A 73 -6.27 -4.52 14.92
CA GLY A 73 -4.99 -4.65 15.66
C GLY A 73 -5.14 -4.95 17.15
N GLU A 74 -6.32 -5.40 17.60
CA GLU A 74 -6.57 -5.80 19.00
C GLU A 74 -6.13 -7.24 19.29
N HIS A 75 -6.08 -8.11 18.27
CA HIS A 75 -5.77 -9.52 18.44
C HIS A 75 -4.64 -9.98 17.50
N PRO A 76 -3.38 -10.11 17.98
CA PRO A 76 -2.26 -10.60 17.16
C PRO A 76 -2.52 -11.99 16.55
N VAL A 77 -3.41 -12.77 17.18
CA VAL A 77 -3.86 -14.08 16.69
C VAL A 77 -4.53 -13.99 15.32
N ARG A 78 -5.31 -12.94 15.03
CA ARG A 78 -5.95 -12.80 13.71
C ARG A 78 -4.96 -12.48 12.60
N THR A 79 -3.89 -11.75 12.91
CA THR A 79 -2.77 -11.49 11.98
C THR A 79 -1.95 -12.75 11.72
N ALA A 80 -1.74 -13.58 12.75
CA ALA A 80 -1.11 -14.90 12.58
C ALA A 80 -2.01 -15.85 11.75
N LEU A 81 -3.32 -15.82 11.95
CA LEU A 81 -4.25 -16.61 11.14
C LEU A 81 -4.33 -16.13 9.68
N SER A 82 -4.30 -14.81 9.44
CA SER A 82 -4.32 -14.29 8.07
C SER A 82 -3.02 -14.61 7.31
N SER A 83 -1.86 -14.58 7.99
CA SER A 83 -0.60 -15.06 7.41
C SER A 83 -0.61 -16.56 7.12
N LEU A 84 -1.11 -17.39 8.04
CA LEU A 84 -1.28 -18.82 7.79
C LEU A 84 -2.23 -19.09 6.61
N PHE A 85 -3.34 -18.36 6.53
CA PHE A 85 -4.28 -18.47 5.40
C PHE A 85 -3.61 -18.10 4.07
N THR A 86 -2.79 -17.03 4.04
CA THR A 86 -2.06 -16.68 2.81
C THR A 86 -1.07 -17.76 2.40
N ILE A 87 -0.32 -18.35 3.35
CA ILE A 87 0.61 -19.46 3.05
C ILE A 87 -0.16 -20.64 2.46
N LEU A 88 -1.26 -21.06 3.09
CA LEU A 88 -2.04 -22.19 2.58
C LEU A 88 -2.67 -21.89 1.20
N ALA A 89 -3.12 -20.65 0.98
CA ALA A 89 -3.68 -20.25 -0.31
C ALA A 89 -2.62 -20.29 -1.43
N PHE A 90 -1.42 -19.77 -1.19
CA PHE A 90 -0.33 -19.83 -2.17
C PHE A 90 0.19 -21.25 -2.37
N ALA A 91 0.31 -22.05 -1.32
CA ALA A 91 0.64 -23.47 -1.42
C ALA A 91 -0.34 -24.25 -2.32
N LEU A 92 -1.65 -23.96 -2.20
CA LEU A 92 -2.67 -24.54 -3.05
C LEU A 92 -2.52 -24.07 -4.51
N LEU A 93 -2.29 -22.77 -4.73
CA LEU A 93 -2.05 -22.23 -6.07
C LEU A 93 -0.84 -22.90 -6.74
N TYR A 94 0.29 -23.02 -6.03
CA TYR A 94 1.48 -23.69 -6.54
C TYR A 94 1.23 -25.16 -6.90
N GLY A 95 0.42 -25.85 -6.10
CA GLY A 95 -0.02 -27.22 -6.39
C GLY A 95 -0.90 -27.30 -7.64
N THR A 96 -1.91 -26.43 -7.78
CA THR A 96 -2.84 -26.44 -8.92
C THR A 96 -2.20 -26.08 -10.25
N PHE A 97 -1.21 -25.20 -10.26
CA PHE A 97 -0.53 -24.77 -11.47
C PHE A 97 0.70 -25.61 -11.81
N GLU A 98 1.03 -26.61 -10.98
CA GLU A 98 2.21 -27.50 -11.11
C GLU A 98 3.49 -26.74 -11.51
N CYS A 99 3.70 -25.57 -10.92
CA CYS A 99 4.69 -24.61 -11.40
C CYS A 99 6.07 -24.74 -10.71
N LEU A 100 6.25 -25.74 -9.85
CA LEU A 100 7.45 -25.97 -9.04
C LEU A 100 8.23 -27.20 -9.52
N GLN A 101 9.56 -27.09 -9.46
CA GLN A 101 10.49 -28.20 -9.61
C GLN A 101 10.77 -28.81 -8.25
N TYR A 102 10.44 -30.08 -8.10
CA TYR A 102 10.74 -30.86 -6.91
C TYR A 102 12.11 -31.53 -7.03
N PRO A 103 12.87 -31.67 -5.93
CA PRO A 103 14.17 -32.36 -5.94
C PRO A 103 14.05 -33.87 -6.16
N MET A 104 12.85 -34.44 -6.00
CA MET A 104 12.58 -35.88 -6.13
C MET A 104 12.07 -36.20 -7.54
N GLU A 105 12.53 -37.31 -8.11
CA GLU A 105 12.26 -37.69 -9.51
C GLU A 105 10.81 -38.18 -9.74
N ASN A 106 10.09 -38.62 -8.70
CA ASN A 106 8.66 -38.98 -8.74
C ASN A 106 7.98 -38.80 -7.37
N PRO A 107 7.62 -37.57 -6.97
CA PRO A 107 7.00 -37.33 -5.67
C PRO A 107 5.56 -37.87 -5.65
N THR A 108 5.22 -38.59 -4.59
CA THR A 108 3.82 -38.95 -4.28
C THR A 108 2.97 -37.70 -4.03
N ILE A 109 1.64 -37.82 -4.12
CA ILE A 109 0.71 -36.69 -3.90
C ILE A 109 0.95 -36.05 -2.52
N PHE A 110 1.18 -36.87 -1.49
CA PHE A 110 1.46 -36.38 -0.14
C PHE A 110 2.75 -35.55 -0.10
N GLN A 111 3.84 -36.04 -0.71
CA GLN A 111 5.12 -35.33 -0.78
C GLN A 111 5.03 -34.04 -1.60
N LYS A 112 4.20 -34.00 -2.65
CA LYS A 112 3.94 -32.77 -3.41
C LYS A 112 3.28 -31.71 -2.52
N ILE A 113 2.24 -32.08 -1.78
CA ILE A 113 1.53 -31.17 -0.87
C ILE A 113 2.45 -30.66 0.24
N GLU A 114 3.23 -31.55 0.84
CA GLU A 114 4.22 -31.16 1.86
C GLU A 114 5.24 -30.16 1.29
N SER A 115 5.77 -30.45 0.10
CA SER A 115 6.76 -29.60 -0.57
C SER A 115 6.19 -28.24 -0.98
N THR A 116 4.92 -28.15 -1.43
CA THR A 116 4.31 -26.87 -1.80
C THR A 116 4.02 -26.00 -0.58
N ILE A 117 3.57 -26.60 0.53
CA ILE A 117 3.36 -25.89 1.80
C ILE A 117 4.69 -25.37 2.34
N TYR A 118 5.70 -26.22 2.36
CA TYR A 118 7.04 -25.84 2.78
C TYR A 118 7.61 -24.71 1.91
N PHE A 119 7.50 -24.81 0.58
CA PHE A 119 7.97 -23.78 -0.35
C PHE A 119 7.26 -22.43 -0.14
N SER A 120 5.94 -22.45 0.04
CA SER A 120 5.15 -21.26 0.35
C SER A 120 5.57 -20.64 1.69
N PHE A 121 5.79 -21.45 2.73
CA PHE A 121 6.26 -20.96 4.02
C PHE A 121 7.63 -20.27 3.94
N VAL A 122 8.58 -20.89 3.25
CA VAL A 122 9.94 -20.37 3.02
C VAL A 122 9.92 -19.09 2.17
N THR A 123 9.01 -19.02 1.19
CA THR A 123 8.83 -17.83 0.34
C THR A 123 8.18 -16.69 1.10
N PHE A 124 7.11 -16.98 1.85
CA PHE A 124 6.38 -16.03 2.69
C PHE A 124 7.29 -15.38 3.74
N THR A 125 8.14 -16.19 4.38
CA THR A 125 9.14 -15.72 5.36
C THR A 125 10.35 -15.07 4.71
N THR A 126 10.41 -15.02 3.37
CA THR A 126 11.55 -14.52 2.58
C THR A 126 12.87 -15.25 2.85
N LEU A 127 12.82 -16.45 3.42
CA LEU A 127 13.99 -17.29 3.72
C LEU A 127 14.64 -17.81 2.43
N GLY A 128 13.83 -18.23 1.45
CA GLY A 128 14.27 -18.55 0.09
C GLY A 128 15.40 -19.59 -0.03
N LEU A 129 15.26 -20.75 0.61
CA LEU A 129 16.29 -21.81 0.69
C LEU A 129 16.79 -22.33 -0.68
N GLY A 130 15.97 -22.21 -1.73
CA GLY A 130 16.39 -22.44 -3.12
C GLY A 130 16.52 -23.91 -3.53
N ASP A 131 16.02 -24.82 -2.70
CA ASP A 131 15.85 -26.25 -2.91
C ASP A 131 14.72 -26.58 -3.90
N ILE A 132 13.62 -25.84 -3.82
CA ILE A 132 12.50 -25.89 -4.77
C ILE A 132 12.51 -24.61 -5.60
N ARG A 133 12.28 -24.74 -6.92
CA ARG A 133 12.37 -23.61 -7.85
C ARG A 133 11.18 -23.54 -8.80
N PRO A 134 10.74 -22.33 -9.20
CA PRO A 134 9.68 -22.19 -10.19
C PRO A 134 10.17 -22.57 -11.60
N LEU A 135 9.44 -23.47 -12.26
CA LEU A 135 9.67 -23.85 -13.66
C LEU A 135 9.05 -22.85 -14.63
N THR A 136 7.88 -22.29 -14.27
CA THR A 136 7.08 -21.47 -15.18
C THR A 136 7.22 -19.97 -14.90
N ARG A 137 6.95 -19.15 -15.92
CA ARG A 137 6.89 -17.68 -15.77
C ARG A 137 5.82 -17.25 -14.77
N LEU A 138 4.69 -17.97 -14.74
CA LEU A 138 3.61 -17.75 -13.78
C LEU A 138 4.06 -18.06 -12.35
N GLY A 139 4.76 -19.17 -12.12
CA GLY A 139 5.31 -19.51 -10.80
C GLY A 139 6.24 -18.42 -10.26
N ARG A 140 7.09 -17.84 -11.12
CA ARG A 140 7.96 -16.71 -10.75
C ARG A 140 7.17 -15.47 -10.35
N ALA A 141 6.10 -15.14 -11.08
CA ALA A 141 5.24 -14.00 -10.74
C ALA A 141 4.52 -14.23 -9.40
N LEU A 142 4.02 -15.44 -9.16
CA LEU A 142 3.39 -15.82 -7.89
C LEU A 142 4.33 -15.68 -6.70
N ILE A 143 5.59 -16.13 -6.84
CA ILE A 143 6.63 -15.98 -5.80
C ILE A 143 6.86 -14.50 -5.47
N CYS A 144 6.98 -13.64 -6.49
CA CYS A 144 7.15 -12.21 -6.28
C CYS A 144 5.96 -11.61 -5.52
N CYS A 145 4.73 -11.99 -5.89
CA CYS A 145 3.52 -11.54 -5.19
C CYS A 145 3.48 -12.03 -3.75
N GLU A 146 3.78 -13.31 -3.51
CA GLU A 146 3.80 -13.91 -2.18
C GLU A 146 4.84 -13.25 -1.28
N ALA A 147 6.06 -13.02 -1.78
CA ALA A 147 7.13 -12.37 -1.02
C ALA A 147 6.74 -10.94 -0.58
N VAL A 148 6.11 -10.16 -1.46
CA VAL A 148 5.63 -8.81 -1.13
C VAL A 148 4.52 -8.86 -0.07
N ILE A 149 3.57 -9.78 -0.21
CA ILE A 149 2.47 -9.96 0.75
C ILE A 149 3.01 -10.45 2.10
N GLY A 150 3.95 -11.39 2.10
CA GLY A 150 4.59 -11.94 3.29
C GLY A 150 5.36 -10.89 4.06
N ALA A 151 6.19 -10.10 3.39
CA ALA A 151 6.91 -8.98 4.00
C ALA A 151 5.96 -7.98 4.67
N PHE A 152 4.85 -7.64 4.01
CA PHE A 152 3.84 -6.74 4.57
C PHE A 152 3.16 -7.32 5.81
N LEU A 153 2.79 -8.61 5.79
CA LEU A 153 2.12 -9.28 6.90
C LEU A 153 3.04 -9.50 8.11
N ILE A 154 4.31 -9.83 7.88
CA ILE A 154 5.31 -9.96 8.95
C ILE A 154 5.53 -8.59 9.63
N ALA A 155 5.71 -7.52 8.84
CA ALA A 155 5.86 -6.17 9.39
C ALA A 155 4.63 -5.75 10.21
N LEU A 156 3.43 -6.03 9.71
CA LEU A 156 2.18 -5.78 10.42
C LEU A 156 2.11 -6.57 11.74
N PHE A 157 2.49 -7.85 11.72
CA PHE A 157 2.53 -8.71 12.91
C PHE A 157 3.45 -8.13 13.98
N VAL A 158 4.67 -7.72 13.61
CA VAL A 158 5.64 -7.11 14.53
C VAL A 158 5.09 -5.83 15.15
N VAL A 159 4.47 -4.95 14.36
CA VAL A 159 3.89 -3.69 14.86
C VAL A 159 2.73 -3.94 15.83
N VAL A 160 1.82 -4.87 15.51
CA VAL A 160 0.69 -5.23 16.39
C VAL A 160 1.19 -5.87 17.67
N PHE A 161 2.16 -6.78 17.58
CA PHE A 161 2.77 -7.44 18.73
C PHE A 161 3.46 -6.44 19.66
N ALA A 162 4.28 -5.54 19.10
CA ALA A 162 4.96 -4.49 19.86
C ALA A 162 3.96 -3.58 20.60
N ARG A 163 2.87 -3.17 19.93
CA ARG A 163 1.81 -2.37 20.56
C ARG A 163 1.11 -3.10 21.70
N LYS A 164 0.91 -4.41 21.60
CA LYS A 164 0.28 -5.21 22.65
C LYS A 164 1.16 -5.35 23.89
N MET A 165 2.48 -5.45 23.73
CA MET A 165 3.41 -5.56 24.87
C MET A 165 3.67 -4.23 25.60
N MET A 166 3.52 -3.09 24.90
CA MET A 166 3.72 -1.77 25.50
C MET A 166 2.48 -1.23 26.25
N ARG A 167 1.36 -1.94 26.21
CA ARG A 167 0.15 -1.64 26.98
C ARG A 167 0.04 -2.61 28.14
#